data_AF-A0A088E4C3-F1
#
_entry.id   AF-A0A088E4C3-F1
#
_cell.length_a   1.000
_cell.length_b   1.000
_cell.length_c   1.000
_cell.angle_alpha   90.00
_cell.angle_beta   90.00
_cell.angle_gamma   90.00
#
_symmetry.space_group_name_H-M   'P 1'
#
loop_
_entity.id
_entity.type
_entity.pdbx_description
1 polymer ?
#
loop_
_entity_poly.entity_id
_entity_poly.type
_entity_poly.pdbx_seq_one_letter_code
_entity_poly.pdbx_strand_id
1 'polypeptide(L)'
;MSERLERMDKAFKVFFIVAFILELVVAALVTGNTATKPLTAQQVAAVGIIPVIMLVVATVVYEQFPYSVLGKPKEEAKKERREEAKA
;
A
#
# COMPACT_ATOMS: atom_id res chain seq x y z
N MET A 1 9.08 1.64 -21.41
CA MET A 1 7.95 1.04 -20.67
C MET A 1 8.24 0.87 -19.18
N SER A 2 9.47 0.49 -18.78
CA SER A 2 9.90 0.27 -17.39
C SER A 2 9.82 1.50 -16.47
N GLU A 3 10.24 2.69 -16.91
CA GLU A 3 10.25 3.89 -16.05
C GLU A 3 8.86 4.34 -15.59
N ARG A 4 7.83 4.16 -16.44
CA ARG A 4 6.45 4.57 -16.14
C ARG A 4 5.84 3.68 -15.05
N LEU A 5 6.11 2.37 -15.14
CA LEU A 5 5.71 1.37 -14.15
C LEU A 5 6.43 1.58 -12.81
N GLU A 6 7.73 1.89 -12.83
CA GLU A 6 8.49 2.20 -11.60
C GLU A 6 8.00 3.47 -10.91
N ARG A 7 7.64 4.51 -11.68
CA ARG A 7 7.04 5.73 -11.10
C ARG A 7 5.68 5.46 -10.46
N MET A 8 4.84 4.65 -11.09
CA MET A 8 3.54 4.25 -10.53
C MET A 8 3.68 3.44 -9.24
N ASP A 9 4.57 2.45 -9.22
CA ASP A 9 4.84 1.64 -8.01
C ASP A 9 5.37 2.51 -6.86
N LYS A 10 6.31 3.42 -7.16
CA LYS A 10 6.85 4.34 -6.16
C LYS A 10 5.78 5.31 -5.65
N ALA A 11 4.95 5.85 -6.53
CA ALA A 11 3.86 6.74 -6.16
C ALA A 11 2.80 6.02 -5.32
N PHE A 12 2.46 4.77 -5.67
CA PHE A 12 1.54 3.94 -4.89
C PHE A 12 2.08 3.69 -3.49
N LYS A 13 3.35 3.26 -3.36
CA LYS A 13 3.98 3.04 -2.05
C LYS A 13 3.98 4.30 -1.19
N VAL A 14 4.32 5.45 -1.78
CA VAL A 14 4.29 6.75 -1.07
C VAL A 14 2.86 7.07 -0.62
N PHE A 15 1.88 6.94 -1.51
CA PHE A 15 0.47 7.18 -1.18
C PHE A 15 -0.02 6.25 -0.07
N PHE A 16 0.35 4.98 -0.12
CA PHE A 16 -0.03 3.97 0.87
C PHE A 16 0.55 4.29 2.25
N ILE A 17 1.80 4.71 2.32
CA ILE A 17 2.45 5.14 3.57
C ILE A 17 1.76 6.39 4.12
N VAL A 18 1.45 7.38 3.27
CA VAL A 18 0.76 8.60 3.69
C VAL A 18 -0.66 8.29 4.20
N ALA A 19 -1.40 7.42 3.51
CA ALA A 19 -2.72 6.96 3.93
C ALA A 19 -2.67 6.24 5.28
N PHE A 20 -1.67 5.38 5.49
CA PHE A 20 -1.45 4.68 6.76
C PHE A 20 -1.14 5.65 7.91
N ILE A 21 -0.31 6.66 7.68
CA ILE A 21 -0.02 7.68 8.71
C ILE A 21 -1.28 8.50 9.04
N LEU A 22 -2.07 8.87 8.02
CA LEU A 22 -3.34 9.57 8.22
C LEU A 22 -4.33 8.72 9.03
N GLU A 23 -4.39 7.41 8.80
CA GLU A 23 -5.21 6.49 9.59
C GLU A 23 -4.83 6.54 11.07
N LEU A 24 -3.53 6.50 11.41
CA LEU A 24 -3.07 6.61 12.79
C LEU A 24 -3.46 7.95 13.44
N VAL A 25 -3.39 9.04 12.69
CA VAL A 25 -3.80 10.37 13.17
C VAL A 25 -5.31 10.41 13.41
N VAL A 26 -6.12 9.91 12.47
CA VAL A 26 -7.58 9.84 12.61
C VAL A 26 -7.96 8.96 13.80
N ALA A 27 -7.31 7.81 13.97
CA ALA A 27 -7.51 6.95 15.13
C ALA A 27 -7.19 7.69 16.43
N ALA A 28 -6.04 8.36 16.54
CA ALA A 28 -5.68 9.14 17.72
C ALA A 28 -6.68 10.26 18.03
N LEU A 29 -7.22 10.94 17.01
CA LEU A 29 -8.23 11.98 17.17
C LEU A 29 -9.59 11.41 17.59
N VAL A 30 -10.06 10.35 16.94
CA VAL A 30 -11.36 9.71 17.22
C VAL A 30 -11.37 9.05 18.60
N THR A 31 -10.25 8.48 19.00
CA THR A 31 -10.06 7.91 20.34
C THR A 31 -9.86 8.99 21.41
N GLY A 32 -9.61 10.26 21.05
CA GLY A 32 -9.64 11.40 21.98
C GLY A 32 -8.76 11.25 23.21
N ASN A 33 -7.66 10.47 23.13
CA ASN A 33 -6.82 10.11 24.27
C ASN A 33 -7.59 9.39 25.41
N THR A 34 -8.59 8.55 25.09
CA THR A 34 -9.27 7.68 26.05
C THR A 34 -8.38 6.53 26.49
N ALA A 35 -7.26 6.83 27.15
CA ALA A 35 -6.44 5.82 27.83
C ALA A 35 -7.16 5.23 29.06
N THR A 36 -8.19 5.92 29.57
CA THR A 36 -8.87 5.59 30.83
C THR A 36 -10.39 5.37 30.71
N LYS A 37 -10.95 5.44 29.50
CA LYS A 37 -12.38 5.20 29.25
C LYS A 37 -12.56 4.17 28.12
N PRO A 38 -13.49 3.22 28.27
CA PRO A 38 -13.78 2.28 27.20
C PRO A 38 -14.28 3.04 25.97
N LEU A 39 -13.74 2.69 24.79
CA LEU A 39 -14.21 3.26 23.54
C LEU A 39 -15.66 2.81 23.28
N THR A 40 -16.44 3.70 22.69
CA THR A 40 -17.78 3.35 22.21
C THR A 40 -17.66 2.43 20.98
N ALA A 41 -18.64 1.53 20.79
CA ALA A 41 -18.70 0.67 19.61
C ALA A 41 -18.64 1.47 18.29
N GLN A 42 -19.18 2.69 18.31
CA GLN A 42 -19.19 3.62 17.18
C GLN A 42 -17.78 4.16 16.86
N GLN A 43 -16.97 4.46 17.88
CA GLN A 43 -15.55 4.84 17.69
C GLN A 43 -14.72 3.68 17.15
N VAL A 44 -14.94 2.46 17.66
CA VAL A 44 -14.23 1.27 17.19
C VAL A 44 -14.58 0.97 15.72
N ALA A 45 -15.85 1.05 15.35
CA ALA A 45 -16.28 0.87 13.97
C ALA A 45 -15.73 1.96 13.03
N ALA A 46 -15.69 3.21 13.47
CA ALA A 46 -15.16 4.33 12.69
C ALA A 46 -13.66 4.19 12.40
N VAL A 47 -12.87 3.68 13.33
CA VAL A 47 -11.44 3.40 13.10
C VAL A 47 -11.25 2.10 12.32
N GLY A 48 -12.01 1.05 12.63
CA GLY A 48 -11.88 -0.29 12.05
C GLY A 48 -12.30 -0.39 10.57
N ILE A 49 -13.08 0.55 10.04
CA ILE A 49 -13.45 0.56 8.61
C ILE A 49 -12.32 1.04 7.69
N ILE A 50 -11.42 1.87 8.22
CA ILE A 50 -10.29 2.45 7.48
C ILE A 50 -9.32 1.37 6.95
N PRO A 51 -8.84 0.40 7.77
CA PRO A 51 -7.94 -0.64 7.28
C PRO A 51 -8.63 -1.59 6.30
N VAL A 52 -9.95 -1.81 6.44
CA VAL A 52 -10.75 -2.61 5.49
C VAL A 52 -10.76 -1.93 4.11
N ILE A 53 -10.98 -0.62 4.07
CA ILE A 53 -10.93 0.16 2.82
C ILE A 53 -9.51 0.14 2.23
N MET A 54 -8.46 0.31 3.05
CA MET A 54 -7.08 0.21 2.58
C MET A 54 -6.75 -1.15 1.96
N LEU A 55 -7.24 -2.25 2.56
CA LEU A 55 -7.09 -3.60 2.03
C LEU A 55 -7.77 -3.75 0.68
N VAL A 56 -9.03 -3.31 0.55
CA VAL A 56 -9.77 -3.36 -0.72
C VAL A 56 -9.03 -2.58 -1.80
N VAL A 57 -8.57 -1.36 -1.49
CA VAL A 57 -7.79 -0.54 -2.44
C VAL A 57 -6.47 -1.23 -2.79
N ALA A 58 -5.77 -1.81 -1.83
CA ALA A 58 -4.53 -2.55 -2.07
C ALA A 58 -4.77 -3.73 -3.02
N THR A 59 -5.83 -4.51 -2.80
CA THR A 59 -6.20 -5.64 -3.66
C THR A 59 -6.51 -5.17 -5.09
N VAL A 60 -7.37 -4.16 -5.24
CA VAL A 60 -7.76 -3.62 -6.56
C VAL A 60 -6.56 -3.03 -7.30
N VAL A 61 -5.64 -2.38 -6.58
CA VAL A 61 -4.43 -1.84 -7.18
C VAL A 61 -3.44 -2.95 -7.52
N TYR A 62 -3.29 -3.96 -6.67
CA TYR A 62 -2.42 -5.10 -6.93
C TYR A 62 -2.86 -5.89 -8.17
N GLU A 63 -4.17 -6.07 -8.37
CA GLU A 63 -4.72 -6.69 -9.59
C GLU A 63 -4.46 -5.87 -10.86
N GLN A 64 -4.31 -4.55 -10.75
CA GLN A 64 -3.92 -3.68 -11.88
C GLN A 64 -2.42 -3.70 -12.17
N PHE A 65 -1.59 -4.24 -11.26
CA PHE A 65 -0.18 -4.47 -11.53
C PHE A 65 0.01 -5.86 -12.16
N PRO A 66 0.59 -5.98 -13.36
CA PRO A 66 0.88 -7.28 -13.96
C PRO A 66 1.76 -8.10 -13.01
N TYR A 67 1.50 -9.41 -12.92
CA TYR A 67 2.21 -10.40 -12.08
C TYR A 67 3.67 -9.99 -11.83
N SER A 68 3.88 -9.39 -10.67
CA SER A 68 5.14 -9.39 -9.95
C SER A 68 6.38 -8.88 -10.71
N VAL A 69 6.53 -7.56 -10.75
CA VAL A 69 7.86 -6.94 -10.48
C VAL A 69 8.25 -7.13 -8.99
N LEU A 70 7.35 -7.69 -8.19
CA LEU A 70 7.45 -7.99 -6.75
C LEU A 70 8.08 -9.35 -6.41
N GLY A 71 8.66 -10.06 -7.39
CA GLY A 71 9.15 -11.44 -7.17
C GLY A 71 10.40 -11.83 -7.94
N LYS A 72 10.69 -11.23 -9.11
CA LYS A 72 12.02 -11.34 -9.72
C LYS A 72 12.89 -10.18 -9.24
N PRO A 73 14.04 -10.43 -8.59
CA PRO A 73 15.02 -9.41 -8.30
C PRO A 73 15.29 -8.59 -9.56
N LYS A 74 15.29 -7.26 -9.42
CA LYS A 74 15.47 -6.31 -10.53
C LYS A 74 16.72 -6.59 -11.38
N GLU A 75 17.72 -7.26 -10.80
CA GLU A 75 18.93 -7.71 -11.48
C GLU A 75 18.73 -8.93 -12.39
N GLU A 76 17.90 -9.90 -12.01
CA GLU A 76 17.66 -11.10 -12.82
C GLU A 76 16.86 -10.76 -14.07
N ALA A 77 15.83 -9.91 -13.93
CA ALA A 77 15.06 -9.38 -15.07
C ALA A 77 15.88 -8.45 -16.00
N LYS A 78 17.03 -7.97 -15.53
CA LYS A 78 17.97 -7.15 -16.31
C LYS A 78 19.06 -8.02 -16.96
N LYS A 79 19.40 -9.16 -16.39
CA LYS A 79 20.27 -10.19 -16.99
C LYS A 79 19.57 -10.94 -18.12
N GLU A 80 18.37 -11.46 -17.90
CA GLU A 80 17.59 -12.18 -18.94
C GLU A 80 17.45 -11.34 -20.22
N ARG A 81 17.01 -10.08 -20.10
CA ARG A 81 16.91 -9.17 -21.26
C ARG A 81 18.23 -8.86 -21.97
N ARG A 82 19.36 -8.97 -21.26
CA ARG A 82 20.69 -8.70 -21.83
C ARG A 82 21.28 -9.93 -22.51
N GLU A 83 20.83 -11.12 -22.12
CA GLU A 83 21.15 -12.38 -22.79
C GLU A 83 20.25 -12.59 -24.02
N GLU A 84 18.94 -12.30 -23.92
CA GLU A 84 18.02 -12.31 -25.07
C GLU A 84 18.39 -11.30 -26.15
N ALA A 85 18.91 -10.12 -25.78
CA ALA A 85 19.36 -9.12 -26.75
C ALA A 85 20.73 -9.44 -27.39
N LYS A 86 21.40 -10.51 -26.95
CA LYS A 86 22.69 -10.98 -27.47
C LYS A 86 22.59 -12.30 -28.23
N ALA A 87 21.45 -12.99 -28.16
CA ALA A 87 21.12 -14.14 -28.99
C ALA A 87 20.50 -13.67 -30.32
#